data_AF-A0A442J0C0-F1
#
_entry.id   AF-A0A442J0C0-F1
#
_cell.length_a   1.000
_cell.length_b   1.000
_cell.length_c   1.000
_cell.angle_alpha   90.00
_cell.angle_beta   90.00
_cell.angle_gamma   90.00
#
_symmetry.space_group_name_H-M   'P 1'
#
loop_
_entity.id
_entity.type
_entity.pdbx_description
1 polymer ?
#
loop_
_entity_poly.entity_id
_entity_poly.type
_entity_poly.pdbx_seq_one_letter_code
_entity_poly.pdbx_strand_id
1 'polypeptide(L)'
;MNHSEAYQTEDGTTTNHVESFSSRIQRAYVGIHHRFSLKYFDYYVADLAWREDNRRKSNGQLTALVLFAAMLNPTSRNFCGYWQGNSPPDPDFEDFDRPFAPD
;
A
#
# COMPACT_ATOMS: atom_id res chain seq x y z
N MET A 1 8.93 -19.76 7.65
CA MET A 1 8.34 -20.75 8.57
C MET A 1 8.09 -22.04 7.80
N ASN A 2 8.49 -23.19 8.34
CA ASN A 2 8.14 -24.48 7.75
C ASN A 2 6.71 -24.81 8.21
N HIS A 3 5.74 -24.72 7.29
CA HIS A 3 4.29 -24.77 7.56
C HIS A 3 3.76 -26.14 8.02
N SER A 4 4.64 -27.07 8.38
CA SER A 4 4.30 -28.42 8.82
C SER A 4 4.43 -28.65 10.33
N GLU A 5 5.12 -27.79 11.09
CA GLU A 5 5.49 -28.13 12.48
C GLU A 5 5.16 -27.08 13.57
N ALA A 6 4.95 -25.80 13.24
CA ALA A 6 4.61 -24.81 14.28
C ALA A 6 3.75 -23.64 13.74
N TYR A 7 2.64 -23.36 14.42
CA TYR A 7 1.71 -22.25 14.12
C TYR A 7 2.21 -20.89 14.68
N GLN A 8 3.25 -20.91 15.52
CA GLN A 8 3.85 -19.73 16.18
C GLN A 8 5.28 -20.05 16.62
N THR A 9 6.19 -19.08 16.52
CA THR A 9 7.49 -19.12 17.22
C THR A 9 7.25 -18.77 18.70
N GLU A 10 8.08 -19.28 19.61
CA GLU A 10 7.96 -19.08 21.08
C GLU A 10 7.88 -17.59 21.49
N ASP A 11 8.40 -16.68 20.65
CA ASP A 11 8.35 -15.22 20.79
C ASP A 11 7.06 -14.54 20.25
N GLY A 12 6.03 -15.29 19.85
CA GLY A 12 4.76 -14.73 19.36
C GLY A 12 4.81 -14.07 17.98
N THR A 13 5.97 -14.08 17.31
CA THR A 13 6.14 -13.52 15.97
C THR A 13 5.39 -14.39 14.96
N THR A 14 4.31 -13.85 14.38
CA THR A 14 3.42 -14.58 13.48
C THR A 14 3.64 -14.11 12.03
N THR A 15 4.26 -14.93 11.17
CA THR A 15 4.54 -14.56 9.76
C THR A 15 3.27 -14.58 8.88
N ASN A 16 2.19 -15.19 9.35
CA ASN A 16 0.94 -15.36 8.62
C ASN A 16 0.32 -14.03 8.15
N HIS A 17 0.46 -12.95 8.94
CA HIS A 17 -0.06 -11.63 8.57
C HIS A 17 0.71 -11.03 7.38
N VAL A 18 2.04 -11.14 7.41
CA VAL A 18 2.91 -10.65 6.34
C VAL A 18 2.70 -11.47 5.06
N GLU A 19 2.62 -12.79 5.18
CA GLU A 19 2.39 -13.68 4.04
C GLU A 19 1.01 -13.47 3.40
N SER A 20 -0.03 -13.24 4.21
CA SER A 20 -1.37 -12.90 3.73
C SER A 20 -1.37 -11.57 2.97
N PHE A 21 -0.65 -10.57 3.46
CA PHE A 21 -0.51 -9.26 2.81
C PHE A 21 0.23 -9.35 1.47
N SER A 22 1.39 -10.03 1.45
CA SER A 22 2.16 -10.26 0.21
C SER A 22 1.35 -11.00 -0.85
N SER A 23 0.55 -12.00 -0.44
CA SER A 23 -0.34 -12.73 -1.36
C SER A 23 -1.41 -11.82 -1.99
N ARG A 24 -1.89 -10.80 -1.25
CA ARG A 24 -2.89 -9.84 -1.76
C ARG A 24 -2.27 -8.83 -2.71
N ILE A 25 -1.05 -8.36 -2.44
CA ILE A 25 -0.30 -7.53 -3.38
C ILE A 25 -0.13 -8.27 -4.71
N GLN A 26 0.28 -9.54 -4.68
CA GLN A 26 0.44 -10.34 -5.90
C GLN A 26 -0.88 -10.49 -6.69
N ARG A 27 -2.00 -10.75 -6.01
CA ARG A 27 -3.32 -10.80 -6.67
C ARG A 27 -3.75 -9.44 -7.24
N ALA A 28 -3.48 -8.35 -6.52
CA ALA A 28 -3.79 -7.00 -6.96
C ALA A 28 -2.98 -6.58 -8.19
N TYR A 29 -1.72 -7.03 -8.27
CA TYR A 29 -0.85 -6.85 -9.42
C TYR A 29 -1.40 -7.54 -10.68
N VAL A 30 -1.92 -8.76 -10.55
CA VAL A 30 -2.45 -9.53 -11.69
C VAL A 30 -3.88 -9.14 -12.06
N GLY A 31 -4.74 -8.84 -11.09
CA GLY A 31 -6.19 -8.83 -11.31
C GLY A 31 -6.91 -7.49 -11.15
N ILE A 32 -6.37 -6.53 -10.39
CA ILE A 32 -7.10 -5.29 -10.06
C ILE A 32 -6.69 -4.14 -10.98
N HIS A 33 -5.40 -4.01 -11.29
CA HIS A 33 -4.88 -2.89 -12.06
C HIS A 33 -4.52 -3.33 -13.48
N HIS A 34 -5.11 -2.70 -14.49
CA HIS A 34 -4.81 -2.98 -15.90
C HIS A 34 -3.31 -2.75 -16.23
N ARG A 35 -2.67 -1.79 -15.56
CA ARG A 35 -1.23 -1.56 -15.63
C ARG A 35 -0.72 -1.09 -14.28
N PHE A 36 0.00 -1.96 -13.59
CA PHE A 36 0.69 -1.59 -12.34
C PHE A 36 1.92 -0.77 -12.70
N SER A 37 1.85 0.55 -12.54
CA SER A 37 2.98 1.42 -12.80
C SER A 37 3.92 1.44 -11.59
N LEU A 38 5.19 1.10 -11.80
CA LEU A 38 6.21 1.17 -10.75
C LEU A 38 6.38 2.59 -10.19
N LYS A 39 6.14 3.61 -11.02
CA LYS A 39 6.13 5.03 -10.63
C LYS A 39 5.15 5.36 -9.51
N TYR A 40 4.05 4.60 -9.39
CA TYR A 40 3.03 4.79 -8.37
C TYR A 40 2.93 3.60 -7.43
N PHE A 41 3.95 2.74 -7.39
CA PHE A 41 3.96 1.50 -6.62
C PHE A 41 3.59 1.74 -5.15
N ASP A 42 4.22 2.74 -4.52
CA ASP A 42 4.01 3.06 -3.10
C ASP A 42 2.56 3.44 -2.81
N TYR A 43 1.90 4.17 -3.71
CA TYR A 43 0.49 4.53 -3.57
C TYR A 43 -0.43 3.32 -3.69
N TYR A 44 -0.14 2.40 -4.60
CA TYR A 44 -0.90 1.16 -4.71
C TYR A 44 -0.74 0.28 -3.46
N VAL A 45 0.49 0.17 -2.94
CA VAL A 45 0.75 -0.60 -1.72
C VAL A 45 0.08 0.05 -0.51
N ALA A 46 0.13 1.38 -0.40
CA ALA A 46 -0.54 2.12 0.66
C ALA A 46 -2.07 1.93 0.64
N ASP A 47 -2.71 1.97 -0.53
CA ASP A 47 -4.14 1.67 -0.67
C ASP A 47 -4.46 0.21 -0.28
N LEU A 48 -3.64 -0.75 -0.70
CA LEU A 48 -3.81 -2.15 -0.33
C LEU A 48 -3.65 -2.39 1.17
N ALA A 49 -2.68 -1.74 1.81
CA ALA A 49 -2.49 -1.78 3.26
C ALA A 49 -3.71 -1.19 3.99
N TRP A 50 -4.15 0.00 3.57
CA TRP A 50 -5.33 0.63 4.14
C TRP A 50 -6.59 -0.24 4.01
N ARG A 51 -6.80 -0.86 2.84
CA ARG A 51 -7.94 -1.78 2.63
C ARG A 51 -7.84 -3.01 3.51
N GLU A 52 -6.64 -3.53 3.75
CA GLU A 52 -6.46 -4.70 4.60
C GLU A 52 -6.77 -4.40 6.07
N ASP A 53 -6.27 -3.29 6.59
CA ASP A 53 -6.54 -2.85 7.96
C ASP A 53 -8.03 -2.56 8.18
N ASN A 54 -8.69 -2.03 7.15
CA ASN A 54 -10.09 -1.63 7.22
C ASN A 54 -11.08 -2.69 6.69
N ARG A 55 -10.63 -3.90 6.32
CA ARG A 55 -11.46 -4.93 5.68
C ARG A 55 -12.70 -5.39 6.47
N ARG A 56 -12.70 -5.15 7.78
CA ARG A 56 -13.80 -5.54 8.69
C ARG A 56 -14.78 -4.40 8.95
N LYS A 57 -14.53 -3.20 8.43
CA LYS A 57 -15.42 -2.05 8.59
C LYS A 57 -16.57 -2.13 7.59
N SER A 58 -17.72 -1.56 7.96
CA SER A 58 -18.85 -1.46 7.04
C SER A 58 -18.56 -0.48 5.91
N ASN A 59 -19.26 -0.61 4.78
CA ASN A 59 -19.10 0.30 3.65
C ASN A 59 -19.33 1.77 4.05
N GLY A 60 -20.31 2.05 4.92
CA GLY A 60 -20.55 3.40 5.43
C GLY A 60 -19.38 3.96 6.23
N GLN A 61 -18.73 3.13 7.05
CA GLN A 61 -17.53 3.52 7.80
C GLN A 61 -16.34 3.77 6.86
N LEU A 62 -16.15 2.94 5.84
CA LEU A 62 -15.10 3.12 4.84
C LEU A 62 -15.29 4.44 4.08
N THR A 63 -16.51 4.73 3.63
CA THR A 63 -16.83 5.99 2.94
C THR A 63 -16.55 7.19 3.83
N ALA A 64 -16.96 7.14 5.11
CA ALA A 64 -16.68 8.22 6.05
C ALA A 64 -15.17 8.42 6.24
N LEU A 65 -14.39 7.33 6.40
CA LEU A 65 -12.94 7.41 6.56
C LEU A 65 -12.25 8.05 5.36
N VAL A 66 -12.60 7.65 4.14
CA VAL A 66 -12.04 8.25 2.92
C VAL A 66 -12.42 9.72 2.79
N LEU A 67 -13.69 10.06 3.10
CA LEU A 67 -14.15 11.44 3.07
C LEU A 67 -13.39 12.33 4.06
N PHE A 68 -13.25 11.89 5.31
CA PHE A 68 -12.48 12.62 6.31
C PHE A 68 -11.01 12.75 5.91
N ALA A 69 -10.40 11.68 5.39
CA ALA A 69 -9.02 11.75 4.89
C ALA A 69 -8.88 12.79 3.76
N ALA A 70 -9.81 12.84 2.81
CA ALA A 70 -9.78 13.80 1.72
C ALA A 70 -9.97 15.26 2.19
N MET A 71 -10.81 15.49 3.21
CA MET A 71 -11.09 16.83 3.73
C MET A 71 -10.02 17.37 4.68
N LEU A 72 -9.34 16.49 5.43
CA LEU A 72 -8.35 16.88 6.43
C LEU A 72 -6.95 17.04 5.86
N ASN A 73 -6.64 16.38 4.74
CA ASN A 73 -5.32 16.43 4.15
C ASN A 73 -5.17 17.60 3.16
N PRO A 74 -3.99 18.25 3.11
CA PRO A 74 -3.71 19.27 2.11
C PRO A 74 -3.71 18.67 0.71
N THR A 75 -3.81 19.54 -0.29
CA THR A 75 -3.74 19.14 -1.70
C THR A 75 -2.44 18.39 -1.99
N SER A 76 -2.56 17.20 -2.58
CA SER A 76 -1.39 16.36 -2.90
C SER A 76 -0.48 17.04 -3.91
N ARG A 77 0.81 17.16 -3.57
CA ARG A 77 1.86 17.66 -4.47
C ARG A 77 2.12 16.74 -5.66
N ASN A 78 1.78 15.46 -5.54
CA ASN A 78 2.10 14.44 -6.55
C ASN A 78 0.94 14.17 -7.51
N PHE A 79 -0.31 14.40 -7.07
CA PHE A 79 -1.50 14.18 -7.89
C PHE A 79 -2.14 15.47 -8.43
N CYS A 80 -1.98 16.60 -7.73
CA CYS A 80 -2.53 17.87 -8.21
C CYS A 80 -1.81 18.32 -9.48
N GLY A 81 -2.53 18.86 -10.46
CA GLY A 81 -1.90 19.32 -11.71
C GLY A 81 -1.39 18.19 -12.62
N TYR A 82 -1.86 16.94 -12.44
CA TYR A 82 -1.45 15.82 -13.29
C TYR A 82 -1.60 16.11 -14.79
N TRP A 83 -2.74 16.68 -15.18
CA TRP A 83 -3.01 17.09 -16.56
C TRP A 83 -2.17 18.28 -17.04
N GLN A 84 -1.51 18.99 -16.13
CA GLN A 84 -0.55 20.06 -16.41
C GLN A 84 0.89 19.55 -16.48
N GLY A 85 1.10 18.22 -16.39
CA GLY A 85 2.40 17.57 -16.45
C GLY A 85 3.03 17.28 -15.09
N ASN A 86 2.34 17.57 -13.97
CA ASN A 86 2.85 17.23 -12.66
C ASN A 86 2.75 15.72 -12.43
N SER A 87 3.86 15.07 -12.07
CA SER A 87 3.86 13.66 -11.70
C SER A 87 5.03 13.38 -10.77
N PRO A 88 4.98 12.32 -9.96
CA PRO A 88 6.12 11.88 -9.16
C PRO A 88 7.38 11.74 -10.03
N PRO A 89 8.58 11.87 -9.46
CA PRO A 89 9.79 11.47 -10.18
C PRO A 89 9.72 9.98 -10.55
N ASP A 90 10.42 9.60 -11.61
CA ASP A 90 10.55 8.18 -11.94
C ASP A 90 11.41 7.49 -10.87
N PRO A 91 11.09 6.23 -10.53
CA PRO A 91 11.82 5.51 -9.48
C PRO A 91 13.28 5.31 -9.89
N ASP A 92 14.19 5.68 -8.99
CA ASP A 92 15.63 5.41 -9.13
C ASP A 92 15.94 4.04 -8.53
N PHE A 93 16.27 3.08 -9.38
CA PHE A 93 16.60 1.72 -8.98
C PHE A 93 18.10 1.51 -8.74
N GLU A 94 18.96 2.52 -8.92
CA GLU A 94 20.40 2.38 -8.64
C GLU A 94 20.75 2.71 -7.18
N ASP A 95 19.75 3.09 -6.37
CA ASP A 95 19.94 3.79 -5.11
C ASP A 95 19.21 3.13 -3.93
N PHE A 96 19.17 1.80 -3.90
CA PHE A 96 18.51 1.00 -2.86
C PHE A 96 19.05 1.22 -1.44
N ASP A 97 20.26 1.75 -1.30
CA ASP A 97 20.94 1.98 -0.01
C ASP A 97 20.69 3.37 0.59
N ARG A 98 20.01 4.29 -0.12
CA ARG A 98 19.70 5.60 0.46
C ARG A 98 18.59 5.46 1.52
N PRO A 99 18.78 6.05 2.72
CA PRO A 99 17.77 6.02 3.75
C PRO A 99 16.51 6.76 3.26
N PHE A 100 15.34 6.16 3.52
CA PHE A 100 14.05 6.78 3.25
C PHE A 100 13.98 8.13 3.98
N ALA A 101 14.09 9.24 3.23
CA ALA A 101 13.92 10.57 3.76
C ALA A 101 12.42 10.91 3.70
N PRO A 102 11.72 11.10 4.83
CA PRO A 102 10.33 11.50 4.79
C PRO A 102 10.21 12.98 4.40
N ASP A 103 9.38 13.25 3.40
CA ASP A 103 8.99 14.59 2.91
C ASP A 103 8.21 15.42 3.96
#